data_AF-A0A8J5CGV6-F1
#
_entry.id   AF-A0A8J5CGV6-F1
#
_cell.length_a   1.000
_cell.length_b   1.000
_cell.length_c   1.000
_cell.angle_alpha   90.00
_cell.angle_beta   90.00
_cell.angle_gamma   90.00
#
_symmetry.space_group_name_H-M   'P 1'
#
loop_
_entity.id
_entity.type
_entity.pdbx_description
1 polymer ?
#
loop_
_entity_poly.entity_id
_entity_poly.type
_entity_poly.pdbx_seq_one_letter_code
_entity_poly.pdbx_strand_id
1 'polypeptide(L)'
;MPIPWPGSGNFCLVHVSLVPVLKAVGEQKTKPTQHSVRRLRGLGLTPNILACRCEKPLDVNVKEKLSQFCHVPVANIVTLHDVTNIWHIPLMLREQKTHEALLKLLNLQGYAREPMLQEWMGRAKLYDKLHDLVSIAMVGKYTGLSDSYLSVLKVNSYSTYKFMVFIPLLAGLICDHFAPTAHEAAWRLLKGDDGILVPGGFGDGGVEGKILAAKYAHENKVPYLGICLGMQIAVIEFARSVMNLKEANSMEFDPDTSTPVVIFMPEVSKTHMGGIMRLRSRRTFFQVADCKSAKLYGNVSFVDERRRH
;
A
#
# COMPACT_ATOMS: atom_id res chain seq x y z
N MET A 1 -32.08 -18.82 -21.16
CA MET A 1 -30.96 -19.44 -21.90
C MET A 1 -29.77 -19.53 -20.95
N PRO A 2 -29.17 -20.72 -20.75
CA PRO A 2 -27.90 -20.81 -20.04
C PRO A 2 -26.85 -20.04 -20.84
N ILE A 3 -26.06 -19.21 -20.17
CA ILE A 3 -24.89 -18.56 -20.76
C ILE A 3 -24.02 -19.68 -21.34
N PRO A 4 -23.71 -19.71 -22.64
CA PRO A 4 -22.82 -20.71 -23.19
C PRO A 4 -21.49 -20.57 -22.45
N TRP A 5 -21.07 -21.64 -21.77
CA TRP A 5 -19.74 -21.68 -21.18
C TRP A 5 -18.72 -21.32 -22.26
N PRO A 6 -17.76 -20.41 -21.98
CA PRO A 6 -16.72 -20.11 -22.94
C PRO A 6 -16.05 -21.42 -23.35
N GLY A 7 -15.91 -21.66 -24.65
CA GLY A 7 -15.30 -22.87 -25.19
C GLY A 7 -13.93 -23.17 -24.56
N SER A 8 -13.52 -24.44 -24.59
CA SER A 8 -12.21 -24.85 -24.08
C SER A 8 -11.09 -24.00 -24.67
N GLY A 9 -10.27 -23.39 -23.81
CA GLY A 9 -9.19 -22.49 -24.21
C GLY A 9 -9.47 -20.99 -24.04
N ASN A 10 -10.71 -20.57 -23.78
CA ASN A 10 -11.04 -19.14 -23.62
C ASN A 10 -11.19 -18.69 -22.16
N PHE A 11 -11.04 -19.61 -21.20
CA PHE A 11 -11.19 -19.34 -19.78
C PHE A 11 -10.21 -20.20 -18.97
N CYS A 12 -9.58 -19.58 -17.96
CA CYS A 12 -8.72 -20.27 -17.00
C CYS A 12 -9.04 -19.79 -15.58
N LEU A 13 -9.29 -20.74 -14.69
CA LEU A 13 -9.54 -20.49 -13.27
C LEU A 13 -8.31 -20.83 -12.44
N VAL A 14 -7.75 -19.81 -11.78
CA VAL A 14 -6.70 -19.97 -10.77
C VAL A 14 -7.35 -19.88 -9.40
N HIS A 15 -7.31 -20.96 -8.62
CA HIS A 15 -7.83 -20.97 -7.25
C HIS A 15 -6.70 -20.77 -6.26
N VAL A 16 -6.74 -19.68 -5.50
CA VAL A 16 -5.75 -19.38 -4.46
C VAL A 16 -6.25 -19.90 -3.12
N SER A 17 -5.44 -20.70 -2.44
CA SER A 17 -5.80 -21.30 -1.15
C SER A 17 -4.62 -21.28 -0.18
N LEU A 18 -4.92 -21.13 1.11
CA LEU A 18 -3.93 -21.19 2.18
C LEU A 18 -3.64 -22.65 2.56
N VAL A 19 -2.36 -23.01 2.60
CA VAL A 19 -1.84 -24.27 3.15
C VAL A 19 -1.06 -23.94 4.43
N PRO A 20 -1.72 -23.99 5.59
CA PRO A 20 -1.08 -23.64 6.85
C PRO A 20 -0.09 -24.71 7.30
N VAL A 21 0.94 -24.27 8.02
CA VAL A 21 1.90 -25.13 8.72
C VAL A 21 1.64 -25.01 10.22
N LEU A 22 1.35 -26.13 10.89
CA LEU A 22 1.21 -26.14 12.34
C LEU A 22 2.60 -26.13 12.96
N LYS A 23 2.98 -25.00 13.58
CA LYS A 23 4.32 -24.82 14.18
C LYS A 23 4.74 -25.93 15.14
N ALA A 24 3.79 -26.55 15.85
CA ALA A 24 4.06 -27.63 16.79
C ALA A 24 4.52 -28.95 16.13
N VAL A 25 4.13 -29.21 14.87
CA VAL A 25 4.37 -30.50 14.18
C VAL A 25 5.19 -30.32 12.90
N GLY A 26 5.25 -29.10 12.35
CA GLY A 26 5.96 -28.80 11.10
C GLY A 26 5.26 -29.32 9.83
N GLU A 27 4.12 -30.00 9.97
CA GLU A 27 3.40 -30.62 8.86
C GLU A 27 2.52 -29.61 8.09
N GLN A 28 2.60 -29.65 6.76
CA GLN A 28 1.78 -28.87 5.84
C GLN A 28 0.37 -29.45 5.74
N LYS A 29 -0.64 -28.72 6.21
CA LYS A 29 -2.03 -29.21 6.25
C LYS A 29 -2.81 -28.86 4.98
N THR A 30 -3.15 -29.89 4.22
CA THR A 30 -3.86 -29.77 2.93
C THR A 30 -5.38 -29.75 3.03
N LYS A 31 -5.97 -30.20 4.15
CA LYS A 31 -7.44 -30.28 4.33
C LYS A 31 -8.18 -28.96 4.04
N PRO A 32 -7.73 -27.78 4.52
CA PRO A 32 -8.42 -26.52 4.21
C PRO A 32 -8.54 -26.26 2.70
N THR A 33 -7.47 -26.55 1.96
CA THR A 33 -7.44 -26.41 0.50
C THR A 33 -8.39 -27.41 -0.18
N GLN A 34 -8.43 -28.67 0.28
CA GLN A 34 -9.35 -29.68 -0.24
C GLN A 34 -10.82 -29.27 -0.05
N HIS A 35 -11.19 -28.76 1.13
CA HIS A 35 -12.54 -28.26 1.40
C HIS A 35 -12.89 -27.05 0.54
N SER A 36 -11.93 -26.12 0.36
CA SER A 36 -12.10 -24.95 -0.49
C SER A 36 -12.37 -25.34 -1.96
N VAL A 37 -11.58 -26.27 -2.52
CA VAL A 37 -11.79 -26.79 -3.89
C VAL A 37 -13.10 -27.58 -4.01
N ARG A 38 -13.49 -28.36 -2.99
CA ARG A 38 -14.78 -29.05 -3.00
C ARG A 38 -15.94 -28.06 -3.06
N ARG A 39 -15.89 -26.97 -2.28
CA ARG A 39 -16.90 -25.92 -2.30
C ARG A 39 -16.95 -25.22 -3.67
N LEU A 40 -15.79 -24.88 -4.23
CA LEU A 40 -15.69 -24.27 -5.57
C LEU A 40 -16.35 -25.16 -6.64
N ARG A 41 -16.06 -26.47 -6.62
CA ARG A 41 -16.71 -27.45 -7.51
C ARG A 41 -18.21 -27.59 -7.27
N GLY A 42 -18.65 -27.53 -6.02
CA GLY A 42 -20.08 -27.52 -5.68
C GLY A 42 -20.83 -26.31 -6.24
N LEU A 43 -20.13 -25.21 -6.54
CA LEU A 43 -20.67 -24.04 -7.24
C LEU A 43 -20.57 -24.15 -8.77
N GLY A 44 -20.11 -25.28 -9.31
CA GLY A 44 -19.96 -25.51 -10.75
C GLY A 44 -18.62 -25.05 -11.34
N LEU A 45 -17.65 -24.65 -10.51
CA LEU A 45 -16.33 -24.16 -10.98
C LEU A 45 -15.23 -25.19 -10.67
N THR A 46 -14.44 -25.54 -11.68
CA THR A 46 -13.28 -26.44 -11.51
C THR A 46 -11.99 -25.66 -11.75
N PRO A 47 -11.04 -25.63 -10.80
CA PRO A 47 -9.80 -24.90 -10.96
C PRO A 47 -8.90 -25.56 -12.00
N ASN A 48 -8.32 -24.76 -12.89
CA ASN A 48 -7.29 -25.24 -13.81
C ASN A 48 -5.90 -25.21 -13.16
N ILE A 49 -5.67 -24.22 -12.30
CA ILE A 49 -4.43 -24.04 -11.53
C ILE A 49 -4.81 -23.88 -10.06
N LEU A 50 -4.04 -24.54 -9.18
CA LEU A 50 -4.16 -24.41 -7.74
C LEU A 50 -2.93 -23.67 -7.20
N ALA A 51 -3.12 -22.43 -6.75
CA ALA A 51 -2.08 -21.60 -6.16
C ALA A 51 -2.12 -21.68 -4.63
N CYS A 52 -1.15 -22.36 -4.04
CA CYS A 52 -1.09 -22.63 -2.61
C CYS A 52 -0.21 -21.61 -1.89
N ARG A 53 -0.83 -20.67 -1.16
CA ARG A 53 -0.13 -19.76 -0.25
C ARG A 53 0.34 -20.53 0.98
N CYS A 54 1.62 -20.45 1.31
CA CYS A 54 2.25 -21.18 2.42
C CYS A 54 3.42 -20.38 3.00
N GLU A 55 3.88 -20.73 4.21
CA GLU A 55 5.09 -20.10 4.79
C GLU A 55 6.36 -20.64 4.11
N LYS A 56 6.42 -21.97 3.91
CA LYS A 56 7.55 -22.69 3.31
C LYS A 56 7.15 -23.36 1.98
N PRO A 57 8.11 -23.67 1.09
CA PRO A 57 7.82 -24.41 -0.14
C PRO A 57 7.06 -25.72 0.13
N LEU A 58 6.11 -26.08 -0.74
CA LEU A 58 5.35 -27.32 -0.58
C LEU A 58 6.22 -28.55 -0.88
N ASP A 59 6.09 -29.57 -0.03
CA ASP A 59 6.72 -30.86 -0.28
C ASP A 59 6.08 -31.58 -1.48
N VAL A 60 6.86 -32.42 -2.16
CA VAL A 60 6.39 -33.18 -3.33
C VAL A 60 5.16 -34.04 -2.97
N ASN A 61 5.22 -34.76 -1.85
CA ASN A 61 4.11 -35.59 -1.34
C ASN A 61 2.84 -34.76 -1.08
N VAL A 62 3.01 -33.50 -0.66
CA VAL A 62 1.90 -32.58 -0.40
C VAL A 62 1.24 -32.14 -1.71
N LYS A 63 2.04 -31.85 -2.75
CA LYS A 63 1.53 -31.56 -4.09
C LYS A 63 0.79 -32.75 -4.71
N GLU A 64 1.34 -33.96 -4.59
CA GLU A 64 0.69 -35.19 -5.08
C GLU A 64 -0.66 -35.43 -4.39
N LYS A 65 -0.69 -35.30 -3.06
CA LYS A 65 -1.93 -35.39 -2.28
C LYS A 65 -2.94 -34.35 -2.75
N LEU A 66 -2.53 -33.10 -2.91
CA LEU A 66 -3.42 -32.05 -3.43
C LEU A 66 -3.92 -32.38 -4.83
N SER A 67 -3.06 -32.92 -5.71
CA SER A 67 -3.46 -33.33 -7.07
C SER A 67 -4.56 -34.38 -7.04
N GLN A 68 -4.42 -35.43 -6.22
CA GLN A 68 -5.40 -36.50 -6.09
C GLN A 68 -6.75 -36.00 -5.55
N PHE A 69 -6.75 -35.20 -4.48
CA PHE A 69 -7.98 -34.74 -3.84
C PHE A 69 -8.68 -33.58 -4.57
N CYS A 70 -7.90 -32.73 -5.25
CA CYS A 70 -8.42 -31.55 -5.94
C CYS A 70 -8.67 -31.79 -7.44
N HIS A 71 -8.20 -32.91 -8.00
CA HIS A 71 -8.23 -33.24 -9.44
C HIS A 71 -7.57 -32.17 -10.32
N VAL A 72 -6.47 -31.61 -9.82
CA VAL A 72 -5.61 -30.68 -10.57
C VAL A 72 -4.29 -31.39 -10.84
N PRO A 73 -3.74 -31.39 -12.07
CA PRO A 73 -2.44 -31.99 -12.34
C PRO A 73 -1.35 -31.38 -11.45
N VAL A 74 -0.38 -32.19 -11.00
CA VAL A 74 0.74 -31.72 -10.16
C VAL A 74 1.48 -30.53 -10.80
N ALA A 75 1.64 -30.55 -12.13
CA ALA A 75 2.26 -29.45 -12.89
C ALA A 75 1.50 -28.11 -12.79
N ASN A 76 0.20 -28.14 -12.44
CA ASN A 76 -0.64 -26.97 -12.28
C ASN A 76 -0.84 -26.59 -10.79
N ILE A 77 -0.08 -27.20 -9.88
CA ILE A 77 -0.07 -26.85 -8.45
C ILE A 77 1.14 -25.96 -8.18
N VAL A 78 0.85 -24.68 -7.97
CA VAL A 78 1.85 -23.61 -7.79
C VAL A 78 2.01 -23.33 -6.30
N THR A 79 3.25 -23.32 -5.83
CA THR A 79 3.63 -22.97 -4.47
C THR A 79 3.89 -21.47 -4.39
N LEU A 80 3.19 -20.77 -3.49
CA LEU A 80 3.40 -19.35 -3.18
C LEU A 80 3.88 -19.23 -1.74
N HIS A 81 5.16 -19.49 -1.51
CA HIS A 81 5.77 -19.43 -0.18
C HIS A 81 6.11 -17.99 0.23
N ASP A 82 6.43 -17.76 1.51
CA ASP A 82 6.85 -16.45 1.98
C ASP A 82 8.17 -16.05 1.32
N VAL A 83 8.21 -14.83 0.77
CA VAL A 83 9.40 -14.22 0.17
C VAL A 83 9.82 -12.99 0.94
N THR A 84 11.11 -12.65 0.87
CA THR A 84 11.69 -11.48 1.53
C THR A 84 11.08 -10.17 1.01
N ASN A 85 10.75 -10.12 -0.28
CA ASN A 85 10.17 -8.96 -0.91
C ASN A 85 9.26 -9.34 -2.10
N ILE A 86 8.33 -8.45 -2.46
CA ILE A 86 7.31 -8.71 -3.48
C ILE A 86 7.87 -8.91 -4.90
N TRP A 87 9.09 -8.43 -5.18
CA TRP A 87 9.72 -8.54 -6.50
C TRP A 87 10.13 -9.98 -6.82
N HIS A 88 10.22 -10.85 -5.82
CA HIS A 88 10.45 -12.30 -6.00
C HIS A 88 9.24 -13.05 -6.55
N ILE A 89 8.01 -12.52 -6.43
CA ILE A 89 6.79 -13.27 -6.81
C ILE A 89 6.80 -13.65 -8.31
N PRO A 90 7.08 -12.76 -9.28
CA PRO A 90 7.14 -13.17 -10.69
C PRO A 90 8.29 -14.15 -10.99
N LEU A 91 9.41 -14.05 -10.27
CA LEU A 91 10.55 -14.96 -10.41
C LEU A 91 10.15 -16.38 -9.99
N MET A 92 9.47 -16.49 -8.84
CA MET A 92 8.93 -17.75 -8.31
C MET A 92 7.90 -18.39 -9.25
N LEU A 93 7.04 -17.58 -9.88
CA LEU A 93 6.06 -18.07 -10.86
C LEU A 93 6.72 -18.55 -12.16
N ARG A 94 7.81 -17.89 -12.59
CA ARG A 94 8.62 -18.34 -13.74
C ARG A 94 9.30 -19.66 -13.45
N GLU A 95 9.95 -19.82 -12.29
CA GLU A 95 10.65 -21.05 -11.89
C GLU A 95 9.72 -22.28 -11.88
N GLN A 96 8.45 -22.07 -11.51
CA GLN A 96 7.43 -23.12 -11.51
C GLN A 96 6.69 -23.26 -12.85
N LYS A 97 7.17 -22.61 -13.92
CA LYS A 97 6.59 -22.65 -15.28
C LYS A 97 5.08 -22.34 -15.32
N THR A 98 4.60 -21.50 -14.41
CA THR A 98 3.17 -21.18 -14.29
C THR A 98 2.65 -20.46 -15.54
N HIS A 99 3.49 -19.61 -16.14
CA HIS A 99 3.19 -18.91 -17.39
C HIS A 99 3.03 -19.89 -18.57
N GLU A 100 3.88 -20.92 -18.69
CA GLU A 100 3.73 -21.96 -19.72
C GLU A 100 2.43 -22.75 -19.53
N ALA A 101 2.08 -23.09 -18.29
CA ALA A 101 0.83 -23.79 -17.98
C ALA A 101 -0.40 -22.96 -18.38
N LEU A 102 -0.40 -21.66 -18.08
CA LEU A 102 -1.47 -20.73 -18.49
C LEU A 102 -1.59 -20.62 -20.01
N LEU A 103 -0.47 -20.46 -20.72
CA LEU A 103 -0.47 -20.39 -22.19
C LEU A 103 -0.99 -21.67 -22.82
N LYS A 104 -0.63 -22.84 -22.27
CA LYS A 104 -1.17 -24.13 -22.72
C LYS A 104 -2.68 -24.25 -22.47
N LEU A 105 -3.14 -23.87 -21.27
CA LEU A 105 -4.56 -23.94 -20.91
C LEU A 105 -5.43 -23.02 -21.77
N LEU A 106 -4.89 -21.89 -22.24
CA LEU A 106 -5.57 -20.90 -23.06
C LEU A 106 -5.33 -21.07 -24.57
N ASN A 107 -4.67 -22.15 -25.01
CA ASN A 107 -4.28 -22.35 -26.41
C ASN A 107 -3.45 -21.18 -27.02
N LEU A 108 -2.65 -20.50 -26.19
CA LEU A 108 -1.80 -19.36 -26.55
C LEU A 108 -0.32 -19.73 -26.72
N GLN A 109 0.00 -21.02 -26.91
CA GLN A 109 1.38 -21.49 -27.02
C GLN A 109 2.14 -20.86 -28.20
N GLY A 110 1.44 -20.49 -29.29
CA GLY A 110 2.03 -19.75 -30.41
C GLY A 110 2.52 -18.34 -30.04
N TYR A 111 2.09 -17.80 -28.89
CA TYR A 111 2.54 -16.52 -28.33
C TYR A 111 3.53 -16.69 -27.18
N ALA A 112 3.96 -17.92 -26.88
CA ALA A 112 4.90 -18.19 -25.81
C ALA A 112 6.23 -17.49 -26.08
N ARG A 113 6.63 -16.63 -25.14
CA ARG A 113 7.91 -15.94 -25.12
C ARG A 113 8.46 -16.02 -23.71
N GLU A 114 9.79 -16.07 -23.61
CA GLU A 114 10.45 -15.99 -22.31
C GLU A 114 10.10 -14.65 -21.65
N PRO A 115 9.56 -14.64 -20.41
CA PRO A 115 9.21 -13.41 -19.75
C PRO A 115 10.46 -12.58 -19.46
N MET A 116 10.46 -11.32 -19.91
CA MET A 116 11.55 -10.37 -19.64
C MET A 116 11.52 -9.94 -18.17
N LEU A 117 12.20 -10.68 -17.30
CA LEU A 117 12.25 -10.44 -15.85
C LEU A 117 13.53 -9.76 -15.37
N GLN A 118 14.36 -9.20 -16.25
CA GLN A 118 15.64 -8.58 -15.87
C GLN A 118 15.46 -7.44 -14.86
N GLU A 119 14.45 -6.58 -15.07
CA GLU A 119 14.13 -5.51 -14.13
C GLU A 119 13.65 -6.05 -12.78
N TRP A 120 12.79 -7.07 -12.79
CA TRP A 120 12.30 -7.73 -11.57
C TRP A 120 13.44 -8.36 -10.77
N MET A 121 14.35 -9.06 -11.44
CA MET A 121 15.56 -9.64 -10.85
C MET A 121 16.47 -8.56 -10.27
N GLY A 122 16.66 -7.46 -11.00
CA GLY A 122 17.46 -6.31 -10.54
C GLY A 122 16.88 -5.70 -9.27
N ARG A 123 15.57 -5.44 -9.24
CA ARG A 123 14.85 -4.88 -8.07
C ARG A 123 14.85 -5.83 -6.88
N ALA A 124 14.60 -7.13 -7.10
CA ALA A 124 14.63 -8.13 -6.04
C ALA A 124 16.00 -8.20 -5.35
N LYS A 125 17.08 -8.30 -6.14
CA LYS A 125 18.46 -8.32 -5.63
C LYS A 125 18.86 -7.01 -4.97
N LEU A 126 18.44 -5.88 -5.52
CA LEU A 126 18.70 -4.57 -4.92
C LEU A 126 18.08 -4.53 -3.52
N TYR A 127 16.80 -4.86 -3.42
CA TYR A 127 16.04 -4.81 -2.17
C TYR A 127 16.60 -5.75 -1.09
N ASP A 128 17.05 -6.95 -1.47
CA ASP A 128 17.66 -7.90 -0.53
C ASP A 128 19.04 -7.45 0.01
N LYS A 129 19.72 -6.52 -0.67
CA LYS A 129 21.06 -6.03 -0.30
C LYS A 129 21.06 -4.67 0.41
N LEU A 130 19.90 -4.08 0.67
CA LEU A 130 19.82 -2.78 1.34
C LEU A 130 20.11 -2.94 2.84
N HIS A 131 21.12 -2.24 3.35
CA HIS A 131 21.52 -2.31 4.77
C HIS A 131 21.46 -0.98 5.52
N ASP A 132 21.57 0.17 4.84
CA ASP A 132 21.40 1.45 5.50
C ASP A 132 19.92 1.77 5.65
N LEU A 133 19.55 2.32 6.81
CA LEU A 133 18.18 2.62 7.17
C LEU A 133 18.02 4.14 7.26
N VAL A 134 17.00 4.66 6.59
CA VAL A 134 16.48 6.02 6.84
C VAL A 134 15.15 5.84 7.53
N SER A 135 14.96 6.43 8.72
CA SER A 135 13.70 6.29 9.43
C SER A 135 12.83 7.54 9.26
N ILE A 136 11.54 7.33 8.98
CA ILE A 136 10.56 8.39 8.82
C ILE A 136 9.39 8.14 9.76
N ALA A 137 9.15 9.09 10.65
CA ALA A 137 7.98 9.12 11.51
C ALA A 137 6.73 9.33 10.65
N MET A 138 5.81 8.37 10.61
CA MET A 138 4.51 8.55 9.97
C MET A 138 3.46 8.90 11.02
N VAL A 139 3.05 10.15 11.09
CA VAL A 139 2.11 10.65 12.11
C VAL A 139 0.67 10.48 11.63
N GLY A 140 0.10 9.32 11.91
CA GLY A 140 -1.22 8.89 11.45
C GLY A 140 -2.29 8.88 12.53
N LYS A 141 -3.49 8.44 12.16
CA LYS A 141 -4.64 8.20 13.06
C LYS A 141 -4.66 6.77 13.60
N TYR A 142 -3.92 5.84 13.01
CA TYR A 142 -3.95 4.42 13.39
C TYR A 142 -2.53 3.86 13.56
N THR A 143 -2.31 3.05 14.60
CA THR A 143 -1.03 2.36 14.84
C THR A 143 -1.08 0.85 14.58
N GLY A 144 -2.28 0.26 14.52
CA GLY A 144 -2.48 -1.19 14.32
C GLY A 144 -3.13 -1.59 12.98
N LEU A 145 -3.57 -0.63 12.17
CA LEU A 145 -4.19 -0.87 10.86
C LEU A 145 -3.17 -0.54 9.77
N SER A 146 -2.21 -1.44 9.55
CA SER A 146 -1.21 -1.32 8.48
C SER A 146 -1.84 -1.15 7.10
N ASP A 147 -3.04 -1.72 6.89
CA ASP A 147 -3.81 -1.60 5.66
C ASP A 147 -4.20 -0.16 5.32
N SER A 148 -4.49 0.67 6.33
CA SER A 148 -4.85 2.08 6.14
C SER A 148 -3.71 2.91 5.53
N TYR A 149 -2.47 2.47 5.73
CA TYR A 149 -1.26 3.14 5.24
C TYR A 149 -0.49 2.32 4.22
N LEU A 150 -1.04 1.19 3.76
CA LEU A 150 -0.31 0.21 2.96
C LEU A 150 0.22 0.81 1.64
N SER A 151 -0.52 1.72 1.02
CA SER A 151 -0.06 2.42 -0.19
C SER A 151 1.16 3.30 0.08
N VAL A 152 1.20 3.98 1.24
CA VAL A 152 2.31 4.82 1.69
C VAL A 152 3.51 3.95 2.06
N LEU A 153 3.29 2.91 2.85
CA LEU A 153 4.33 1.95 3.27
C LEU A 153 4.97 1.22 2.08
N LYS A 154 4.18 0.94 1.03
CA LYS A 154 4.67 0.25 -0.18
C LYS A 154 5.49 1.12 -1.12
N VAL A 155 5.53 2.45 -0.94
CA VAL A 155 6.40 3.32 -1.76
C VAL A 155 7.87 2.94 -1.60
N ASN A 156 8.24 2.41 -0.43
CA ASN A 156 9.58 1.87 -0.15
C ASN A 156 10.02 0.81 -1.16
N SER A 157 9.08 -0.02 -1.64
CA SER A 157 9.37 -1.05 -2.64
C SER A 157 9.84 -0.48 -3.99
N TYR A 158 9.58 0.81 -4.26
CA TYR A 158 9.87 1.48 -5.53
C TYR A 158 11.01 2.49 -5.45
N SER A 159 11.42 2.91 -4.25
CA SER A 159 12.49 3.89 -4.07
C SER A 159 13.85 3.27 -4.37
N THR A 160 14.70 4.03 -5.07
CA THR A 160 16.11 3.68 -5.32
C THR A 160 16.99 3.93 -4.09
N TYR A 161 16.48 4.67 -3.11
CA TYR A 161 17.17 4.96 -1.87
C TYR A 161 16.97 3.85 -0.84
N LYS A 162 18.07 3.62 -0.11
CA LYS A 162 18.22 2.68 1.01
C LYS A 162 17.00 2.68 1.94
N PHE A 163 16.59 1.48 2.32
CA PHE A 163 15.35 1.09 2.98
C PHE A 163 14.80 2.17 3.93
N MET A 164 13.70 2.81 3.54
CA MET A 164 13.04 3.84 4.33
C MET A 164 12.07 3.17 5.29
N VAL A 165 12.29 3.23 6.60
CA VAL A 165 11.37 2.63 7.58
C VAL A 165 10.35 3.68 7.98
N PHE A 166 9.08 3.41 7.72
CA PHE A 166 8.02 4.23 8.27
C PHE A 166 7.62 3.71 9.64
N ILE A 167 7.71 4.56 10.66
CA ILE A 167 7.26 4.24 12.01
C ILE A 167 5.86 4.86 12.18
N PRO A 168 4.77 4.07 12.15
CA PRO A 168 3.43 4.62 12.37
C PRO A 168 3.29 5.08 13.82
N LEU A 169 3.09 6.38 13.98
CA LEU A 169 2.81 7.03 15.24
C LEU A 169 1.34 7.44 15.30
N LEU A 170 0.71 7.18 16.44
CA LEU A 170 -0.63 7.69 16.70
C LEU A 170 -0.52 9.16 17.02
N ALA A 171 -1.09 10.02 16.18
CA ALA A 171 -1.07 11.46 16.39
C ALA A 171 -1.63 11.86 17.75
N GLY A 172 -2.65 11.15 18.25
CA GLY A 172 -3.19 11.36 19.59
C GLY A 172 -2.13 11.28 20.69
N LEU A 173 -1.17 10.34 20.61
CA LEU A 173 -0.11 10.19 21.61
C LEU A 173 0.87 11.36 21.65
N ILE A 174 0.90 12.19 20.62
CA ILE A 174 1.75 13.40 20.58
C ILE A 174 1.13 14.52 21.44
N CYS A 175 -0.17 14.47 21.69
CA CYS A 175 -0.85 15.43 22.56
C CYS A 175 -0.59 15.12 24.05
N ASP A 176 -0.58 16.17 24.88
CA ASP A 176 -0.26 16.10 26.32
C ASP A 176 -1.36 15.42 27.17
N HIS A 177 -2.53 15.11 26.59
CA HIS A 177 -3.67 14.56 27.32
C HIS A 177 -3.68 13.02 27.41
N PHE A 178 -2.73 12.33 26.77
CA PHE A 178 -2.61 10.87 26.84
C PHE A 178 -1.70 10.43 28.00
N ALA A 179 -1.71 9.13 28.32
CA ALA A 179 -0.90 8.57 29.39
C ALA A 179 0.59 9.01 29.25
N PRO A 180 1.22 9.59 30.29
CA PRO A 180 2.54 10.24 30.19
C PRO A 180 3.62 9.36 29.55
N THR A 181 3.64 8.07 29.91
CA THR A 181 4.61 7.10 29.39
C THR A 181 4.45 6.84 27.89
N ALA A 182 3.21 6.79 27.39
CA ALA A 182 2.93 6.60 25.97
C ALA A 182 3.24 7.86 25.15
N HIS A 183 3.01 9.03 25.74
CA HIS A 183 3.34 10.32 25.16
C HIS A 183 4.85 10.51 24.99
N GLU A 184 5.63 10.27 26.05
CA GLU A 184 7.09 10.34 26.00
C GLU A 184 7.69 9.36 24.99
N ALA A 185 7.15 8.13 24.91
CA ALA A 185 7.59 7.14 23.94
C ALA A 185 7.33 7.59 22.50
N ALA A 186 6.17 8.17 22.21
CA ALA A 186 5.83 8.69 20.88
C ALA A 186 6.74 9.86 20.47
N TRP A 187 7.00 10.80 21.38
CA TRP A 187 7.93 11.90 21.13
C TRP A 187 9.37 11.43 20.95
N ARG A 188 9.81 10.43 21.72
CA ARG A 188 11.16 9.87 21.56
C ARG A 188 11.36 9.24 20.19
N LEU A 189 10.34 8.55 19.66
CA LEU A 189 10.36 8.01 18.30
C LEU A 189 10.39 9.14 17.27
N LEU A 190 9.46 10.09 17.37
CA LEU A 190 9.37 11.21 16.43
C LEU A 190 10.65 12.04 16.33
N LYS A 191 11.30 12.32 17.47
CA LYS A 191 12.56 13.07 17.54
C LYS A 191 13.79 12.25 17.11
N GLY A 192 13.67 10.93 17.12
CA GLY A 192 14.74 10.02 16.69
C GLY A 192 14.74 9.72 15.20
N ASP A 193 13.70 10.14 14.46
CA ASP A 193 13.53 9.87 13.04
C ASP A 193 14.13 10.96 12.15
N ASP A 194 14.60 10.57 10.96
CA ASP A 194 15.27 11.45 9.97
C ASP A 194 14.29 12.36 9.22
N GLY A 195 12.99 12.08 9.30
CA GLY A 195 11.94 12.82 8.61
C GLY A 195 10.56 12.56 9.17
N ILE A 196 9.62 13.46 8.87
CA ILE A 196 8.23 13.39 9.32
C ILE A 196 7.29 13.37 8.12
N LEU A 197 6.41 12.39 8.08
CA LEU A 197 5.35 12.25 7.09
C LEU A 197 3.99 12.34 7.78
N VAL A 198 3.17 13.30 7.36
CA VAL A 198 1.76 13.36 7.75
C VAL A 198 0.89 12.92 6.57
N PRO A 199 0.29 11.71 6.61
CA PRO A 199 -0.56 11.22 5.54
C PRO A 199 -1.91 11.95 5.48
N GLY A 200 -2.66 11.67 4.42
CA GLY A 200 -4.06 12.09 4.33
C GLY A 200 -4.92 11.50 5.45
N GLY A 201 -6.05 12.16 5.73
CA GLY A 201 -7.03 11.70 6.71
C GLY A 201 -8.31 12.51 6.60
N PHE A 202 -9.31 12.12 7.38
CA PHE A 202 -10.60 12.82 7.50
C PHE A 202 -10.99 12.91 8.97
N GLY A 203 -11.65 14.01 9.32
CA GLY A 203 -12.11 14.30 10.67
C GLY A 203 -11.03 14.83 11.60
N ASP A 204 -11.50 15.24 12.77
CA ASP A 204 -10.79 15.92 13.86
C ASP A 204 -9.78 15.04 14.62
N GLY A 205 -9.98 13.72 14.63
CA GLY A 205 -9.18 12.78 15.42
C GLY A 205 -7.66 12.89 15.18
N GLY A 206 -6.94 13.40 16.18
CA GLY A 206 -5.48 13.53 16.19
C GLY A 206 -4.94 14.71 15.37
N VAL A 207 -5.77 15.70 15.01
CA VAL A 207 -5.34 16.91 14.29
C VAL A 207 -4.30 17.71 15.08
N GLU A 208 -4.58 18.01 16.35
CA GLU A 208 -3.64 18.78 17.19
C GLU A 208 -2.28 18.10 17.33
N GLY A 209 -2.24 16.77 17.48
CA GLY A 209 -0.99 16.02 17.51
C GLY A 209 -0.20 16.09 16.20
N LYS A 210 -0.88 16.15 15.05
CA LYS A 210 -0.23 16.39 13.75
C LYS A 210 0.30 17.81 13.63
N ILE A 211 -0.39 18.80 14.19
CA ILE A 211 0.06 20.21 14.23
C ILE A 211 1.34 20.30 15.09
N LEU A 212 1.37 19.64 16.26
CA LEU A 212 2.57 19.57 17.11
C LEU A 212 3.75 18.90 16.40
N ALA A 213 3.50 17.82 15.65
CA ALA A 213 4.53 17.16 14.84
C ALA A 213 5.06 18.08 13.72
N ALA A 214 4.18 18.80 13.02
CA ALA A 214 4.56 19.76 11.99
C ALA A 214 5.37 20.92 12.59
N LYS A 215 4.98 21.41 13.77
CA LYS A 215 5.69 22.46 14.50
C LYS A 215 7.09 22.01 14.87
N TYR A 216 7.22 20.82 15.43
CA TYR A 216 8.53 20.23 15.72
C TYR A 216 9.40 20.15 14.46
N ALA A 217 8.84 19.66 13.35
CA ALA A 217 9.56 19.56 12.10
C ALA A 217 10.10 20.91 11.61
N HIS A 218 9.25 21.94 11.68
CA HIS A 218 9.58 23.29 11.30
C HIS A 218 10.64 23.93 12.20
N GLU A 219 10.45 23.93 13.53
CA GLU A 219 11.36 24.53 14.49
C GLU A 219 12.76 23.87 14.49
N ASN A 220 12.80 22.55 14.24
CA ASN A 220 14.04 21.76 14.28
C ASN A 220 14.62 21.49 12.90
N LYS A 221 14.04 22.05 11.82
CA LYS A 221 14.47 21.87 10.42
C LYS A 221 14.52 20.40 9.98
N VAL A 222 13.62 19.57 10.51
CA VAL A 222 13.47 18.17 10.11
C VAL A 222 12.67 18.12 8.80
N PRO A 223 13.10 17.34 7.79
CA PRO A 223 12.35 17.15 6.55
C PRO A 223 10.91 16.72 6.81
N TYR A 224 9.96 17.47 6.23
CA TYR A 224 8.53 17.24 6.38
C TYR A 224 7.86 17.00 5.04
N LEU A 225 7.00 15.99 4.95
CA LEU A 225 6.10 15.78 3.83
C LEU A 225 4.65 15.69 4.32
N GLY A 226 3.81 16.60 3.85
CA GLY A 226 2.38 16.60 4.11
C GLY A 226 1.60 16.11 2.90
N ILE A 227 0.90 14.98 3.03
CA ILE A 227 0.04 14.45 1.97
C ILE A 227 -1.41 14.86 2.25
N CYS A 228 -2.02 15.60 1.33
CA CYS A 228 -3.43 16.01 1.42
C CYS A 228 -3.70 16.77 2.73
N LEU A 229 -4.35 16.14 3.73
CA LEU A 229 -4.52 16.69 5.07
C LEU A 229 -3.20 17.18 5.67
N GLY A 230 -2.09 16.46 5.49
CA GLY A 230 -0.79 16.91 6.00
C GLY A 230 -0.37 18.29 5.47
N MET A 231 -0.72 18.63 4.22
CA MET A 231 -0.47 19.97 3.68
C MET A 231 -1.34 21.03 4.38
N GLN A 232 -2.60 20.73 4.67
CA GLN A 232 -3.47 21.63 5.44
C GLN A 232 -2.97 21.84 6.87
N ILE A 233 -2.49 20.78 7.52
CA ILE A 233 -1.88 20.84 8.86
C ILE A 233 -0.66 21.78 8.86
N ALA A 234 0.20 21.70 7.85
CA ALA A 234 1.36 22.59 7.75
C ALA A 234 0.96 24.07 7.59
N VAL A 235 -0.14 24.36 6.87
CA VAL A 235 -0.67 25.73 6.74
C VAL A 235 -1.21 26.24 8.08
N ILE A 236 -1.97 25.41 8.81
CA ILE A 236 -2.51 25.77 10.13
C ILE A 236 -1.36 26.02 11.13
N GLU A 237 -0.39 25.13 11.17
CA GLU A 237 0.79 25.25 12.02
C GLU A 237 1.55 26.56 11.73
N PHE A 238 1.85 26.84 10.47
CA PHE A 238 2.59 28.04 10.09
C PHE A 238 1.83 29.32 10.47
N ALA A 239 0.51 29.34 10.26
CA ALA A 239 -0.33 30.48 10.65
C ALA A 239 -0.31 30.71 12.17
N ARG A 240 -0.40 29.64 12.98
CA ARG A 240 -0.35 29.74 14.44
C ARG A 240 1.04 30.15 14.95
N SER A 241 2.10 29.51 14.45
CA SER A 241 3.46 29.67 14.98
C SER A 241 4.18 30.92 14.46
N VAL A 242 4.10 31.20 13.16
CA VAL A 242 4.87 32.28 12.53
C VAL A 242 4.06 33.57 12.41
N MET A 243 2.80 33.45 12.01
CA MET A 243 1.93 34.62 11.82
C MET A 243 1.22 35.04 13.12
N ASN A 244 1.41 34.29 14.21
CA ASN A 244 0.76 34.51 15.51
C ASN A 244 -0.78 34.50 15.47
N LEU A 245 -1.37 33.85 14.48
CA LEU A 245 -2.82 33.69 14.34
C LEU A 245 -3.26 32.46 15.15
N LYS A 246 -3.36 32.61 16.47
CA LYS A 246 -3.60 31.50 17.41
C LYS A 246 -4.89 30.70 17.10
N GLU A 247 -5.93 31.41 16.67
CA GLU A 247 -7.22 30.81 16.31
C GLU A 247 -7.25 30.21 14.91
N ALA A 248 -6.16 30.29 14.14
CA ALA A 248 -6.13 29.76 12.77
C ALA A 248 -6.48 28.27 12.75
N ASN A 249 -7.48 27.91 11.95
CA ASN A 249 -7.92 26.52 11.83
C ASN A 249 -8.55 26.21 10.46
N SER A 250 -8.84 24.93 10.23
CA SER A 250 -9.68 24.47 9.11
C SER A 250 -11.14 24.48 9.52
N MET A 251 -12.01 24.92 8.61
CA MET A 251 -13.47 24.80 8.76
C MET A 251 -13.94 23.33 8.88
N GLU A 252 -13.11 22.35 8.50
CA GLU A 252 -13.41 20.93 8.74
C GLU A 252 -13.35 20.57 10.24
N PHE A 253 -12.45 21.19 11.00
CA PHE A 253 -12.20 20.84 12.41
C PHE A 253 -12.83 21.82 13.39
N ASP A 254 -12.89 23.08 12.99
CA ASP A 254 -13.47 24.17 13.77
C ASP A 254 -14.27 25.08 12.81
N PRO A 255 -15.58 24.80 12.63
CA PRO A 255 -16.44 25.59 11.75
C PRO A 255 -16.61 27.05 12.19
N ASP A 256 -16.43 27.33 13.48
CA ASP A 256 -16.67 28.64 14.10
C ASP A 256 -15.37 29.45 14.31
N THR A 257 -14.24 28.96 13.79
CA THR A 257 -12.95 29.66 13.88
C THR A 257 -13.06 31.08 13.34
N SER A 258 -12.53 32.04 14.11
CA SER A 258 -12.41 33.43 13.67
C SER A 258 -11.39 33.62 12.54
N THR A 259 -10.52 32.63 12.30
CA THR A 259 -9.43 32.69 11.31
C THR A 259 -9.40 31.41 10.45
N PRO A 260 -10.34 31.24 9.50
CA PRO A 260 -10.40 30.04 8.66
C PRO A 260 -9.33 30.05 7.57
N VAL A 261 -8.16 29.45 7.85
CA VAL A 261 -7.04 29.35 6.89
C VAL A 261 -7.22 28.24 5.87
N VAL A 262 -8.09 27.27 6.16
CA VAL A 262 -8.52 26.23 5.22
C VAL A 262 -10.04 26.21 5.20
N ILE A 263 -10.62 26.43 4.01
CA ILE A 263 -12.06 26.56 3.81
C ILE A 263 -12.62 25.41 2.98
N PHE A 264 -13.90 25.10 3.18
CA PHE A 264 -14.62 24.16 2.34
C PHE A 264 -15.00 24.82 1.01
N MET A 265 -14.38 24.38 -0.08
CA MET A 265 -14.65 24.88 -1.43
C MET A 265 -14.81 23.70 -2.41
N PRO A 266 -16.04 23.17 -2.58
CA PRO A 266 -16.27 22.05 -3.48
C PRO A 266 -16.18 22.47 -4.95
N GLU A 267 -15.88 21.52 -5.83
CA GLU A 267 -16.04 21.74 -7.27
C GLU A 267 -17.53 21.77 -7.62
N VAL A 268 -17.91 22.52 -8.65
CA VAL A 268 -19.27 22.53 -9.19
C VAL A 268 -19.24 21.91 -10.58
N SER A 269 -20.20 21.03 -10.87
CA SER A 269 -20.34 20.40 -12.18
C SER A 269 -21.61 20.88 -12.88
N LYS A 270 -21.54 21.03 -14.21
CA LYS A 270 -22.73 21.29 -15.04
C LYS A 270 -23.69 20.09 -15.09
N THR A 271 -23.21 18.89 -14.77
CA THR A 271 -23.99 17.64 -14.86
C THR A 271 -24.48 17.12 -13.51
N HIS A 272 -23.90 17.59 -12.41
CA HIS A 272 -24.27 17.17 -11.06
C HIS A 272 -24.56 18.41 -10.23
N MET A 273 -25.80 18.56 -9.79
CA MET A 273 -26.22 19.65 -8.91
C MET A 273 -25.62 19.46 -7.51
N GLY A 274 -25.14 20.56 -6.91
CA GLY A 274 -24.50 20.56 -5.59
C GLY A 274 -22.97 20.57 -5.64
N GLY A 275 -22.35 20.61 -4.46
CA GLY A 275 -20.90 20.57 -4.31
C GLY A 275 -20.37 19.15 -4.49
N ILE A 276 -19.43 18.97 -5.41
CA ILE A 276 -18.75 17.68 -5.63
C ILE A 276 -17.32 17.71 -5.12
N MET A 277 -16.87 16.57 -4.60
CA MET A 277 -15.51 16.36 -4.12
C MET A 277 -14.50 16.44 -5.27
N ARG A 278 -13.31 16.98 -5.01
CA ARG A 278 -12.24 17.05 -6.01
C ARG A 278 -11.60 15.67 -6.16
N LEU A 279 -11.95 15.00 -7.25
CA LEU A 279 -11.57 13.61 -7.51
C LEU A 279 -10.85 13.44 -8.85
N ARG A 280 -10.11 12.32 -8.96
CA ARG A 280 -9.43 11.83 -10.17
C ARG A 280 -8.20 12.66 -10.54
N SER A 281 -7.64 12.38 -11.71
CA SER A 281 -6.49 13.10 -12.24
C SER A 281 -6.87 14.55 -12.52
N ARG A 282 -6.06 15.47 -12.00
CA ARG A 282 -6.21 16.91 -12.19
C ARG A 282 -4.86 17.51 -12.52
N ARG A 283 -4.84 18.36 -13.54
CA ARG A 283 -3.67 19.12 -13.92
C ARG A 283 -3.34 20.17 -12.87
N THR A 284 -2.09 20.19 -12.43
CA THR A 284 -1.54 21.19 -11.52
C THR A 284 -0.36 21.85 -12.21
N PHE A 285 -0.44 23.17 -12.40
CA PHE A 285 0.63 23.96 -13.01
C PHE A 285 1.60 24.44 -11.93
N PHE A 286 2.89 24.39 -12.23
CA PHE A 286 3.90 25.00 -11.37
C PHE A 286 3.92 26.51 -11.61
N GLN A 287 3.80 27.29 -10.54
CA GLN A 287 3.90 28.75 -10.61
C GLN A 287 5.35 29.23 -10.56
N VAL A 288 6.23 28.46 -9.90
CA VAL A 288 7.67 28.76 -9.77
C VAL A 288 8.46 27.59 -10.33
N ALA A 289 9.24 27.84 -11.39
CA ALA A 289 10.03 26.81 -12.05
C ALA A 289 11.18 26.29 -11.16
N ASP A 290 11.78 27.16 -10.35
CA ASP A 290 12.91 26.81 -9.48
C ASP A 290 12.48 26.23 -8.11
N CYS A 291 11.38 25.47 -8.05
CA CYS A 291 10.97 24.78 -6.83
C CYS A 291 11.50 23.33 -6.79
N LYS A 292 11.73 22.80 -5.58
CA LYS A 292 12.22 21.42 -5.37
C LYS A 292 11.33 20.38 -6.08
N SER A 293 10.02 20.56 -6.02
CA SER A 293 9.06 19.66 -6.67
C SER A 293 9.21 19.68 -8.20
N ALA A 294 9.29 20.84 -8.84
CA ALA A 294 9.47 20.92 -10.29
C ALA A 294 10.76 20.22 -10.74
N LYS A 295 11.87 20.40 -10.00
CA LYS A 295 13.14 19.70 -10.26
C LYS A 295 12.99 18.18 -10.19
N LEU A 296 12.28 17.66 -9.18
CA LEU A 296 12.02 16.22 -9.03
C LEU A 296 11.15 15.66 -10.16
N TYR A 297 10.23 16.45 -10.71
CA TYR A 297 9.42 16.08 -11.87
C TYR A 297 10.11 16.38 -13.22
N GLY A 298 11.41 16.71 -13.24
CA GLY A 298 12.16 16.94 -14.47
C GLY A 298 11.93 18.32 -15.11
N ASN A 299 11.65 19.35 -14.32
CA ASN A 299 11.41 20.74 -14.73
C ASN A 299 10.26 20.92 -15.74
N VAL A 300 9.24 20.07 -15.65
CA VAL A 300 8.01 20.21 -16.43
C VAL A 300 7.18 21.40 -15.95
N SER A 301 6.36 21.99 -16.83
CA SER A 301 5.49 23.13 -16.50
C SER A 301 4.23 22.73 -15.73
N PHE A 302 3.80 21.47 -15.83
CA PHE A 302 2.63 20.93 -15.13
C PHE A 302 2.78 19.45 -14.85
N VAL A 303 2.00 18.95 -13.89
CA VAL A 303 1.85 17.52 -13.58
C VAL A 303 0.37 17.16 -13.48
N ASP A 304 0.04 15.93 -13.87
CA ASP A 304 -1.31 15.37 -13.75
C ASP A 304 -1.30 14.35 -12.60
N GLU A 305 -1.89 14.71 -11.47
CA GLU A 305 -1.89 13.90 -10.25
C GLU A 305 -3.31 13.60 -9.77
N ARG A 306 -3.48 12.46 -9.10
CA ARG A 306 -4.80 12.06 -8.56
C ARG A 306 -5.08 12.81 -7.25
N ARG A 307 -6.27 13.41 -7.17
CA ARG A 307 -6.74 14.10 -5.96
C ARG A 307 -7.92 13.35 -5.34
N ARG A 308 -8.03 13.49 -4.02
CA ARG A 308 -9.16 13.04 -3.21
C ARG A 308 -9.21 13.87 -1.93
N HIS A 309 -9.89 15.02 -2.00
CA HIS A 309 -10.20 15.91 -0.88
C HIS A 309 -11.34 16.86 -1.26
#